data_AF-A0A1M5MUY8-F1
#
_entry.id   AF-A0A1M5MUY8-F1
#
_cell.length_a   1.000
_cell.length_b   1.000
_cell.length_c   1.000
_cell.angle_alpha   90.00
_cell.angle_beta   90.00
_cell.angle_gamma   90.00
#
_symmetry.space_group_name_H-M   'P 1'
#
loop_
_entity.id
_entity.type
_entity.pdbx_description
1 polymer ?
#
loop_
_entity_poly.entity_id
_entity_poly.type
_entity_poly.pdbx_seq_one_letter_code
_entity_poly.pdbx_strand_id
1 'polypeptide(L)'
;MRSSPYKKTGKSGRALYPARVGFLALAPFVELAFVPAQNYPPSSPLPAPSLHIFYGSRVADVDDALPKVNGYCPSQIATTKFILSRTLRKGAAR
;
A
#
# COMPACT_ATOMS: atom_id res chain seq x y z
N MET A 1 -8.47 38.66 1.89
CA MET A 1 -9.05 37.76 0.87
C MET A 1 -8.10 36.60 0.59
N ARG A 2 -8.55 35.38 0.94
CA ARG A 2 -8.20 34.03 0.41
C ARG A 2 -8.37 33.02 1.56
N SER A 3 -9.62 32.59 1.75
CA SER A 3 -10.01 31.53 2.67
C SER A 3 -9.41 30.20 2.18
N SER A 4 -8.61 29.56 3.03
CA SER A 4 -8.11 28.21 2.83
C SER A 4 -9.26 27.20 2.99
N PRO A 5 -9.51 26.30 2.03
CA PRO A 5 -10.74 25.48 1.99
C PRO A 5 -10.75 24.30 2.99
N TYR A 6 -9.72 24.11 3.80
CA TYR A 6 -9.61 22.96 4.70
C TYR A 6 -9.93 23.33 6.16
N LYS A 7 -11.18 23.71 6.44
CA LYS A 7 -11.69 23.69 7.81
C LYS A 7 -13.18 23.39 7.84
N LYS A 8 -13.51 22.10 7.96
CA LYS A 8 -14.84 21.65 8.40
C LYS A 8 -14.66 20.82 9.67
N THR A 9 -14.79 21.50 10.81
CA THR A 9 -14.86 20.88 12.13
C THR A 9 -16.29 20.40 12.35
N GLY A 10 -16.50 19.07 12.31
CA GLY A 10 -17.71 18.42 12.78
C GLY A 10 -17.31 17.37 13.82
N LYS A 11 -17.68 17.58 15.09
CA LYS A 11 -17.53 16.61 16.17
C LYS A 11 -18.63 15.55 16.03
N SER A 12 -18.26 14.28 15.78
CA SER A 12 -18.96 13.11 16.34
C SER A 12 -18.14 11.82 16.11
N GLY A 13 -17.45 11.38 17.17
CA GLY A 13 -17.53 9.99 17.69
C GLY A 13 -17.16 8.77 16.84
N ARG A 14 -16.64 8.89 15.62
CA ARG A 14 -16.17 7.74 14.85
C ARG A 14 -14.99 8.19 14.00
N ALA A 15 -13.79 7.72 14.33
CA ALA A 15 -12.61 7.96 13.52
C ALA A 15 -12.76 7.20 12.19
N LEU A 16 -13.59 7.74 11.31
CA LEU A 16 -13.69 7.35 9.91
C LEU A 16 -12.45 7.94 9.25
N TYR A 17 -11.29 7.29 9.43
CA TYR A 17 -10.18 7.51 8.52
C TYR A 17 -10.75 7.19 7.13
N PRO A 18 -10.85 8.17 6.20
CA PRO A 18 -11.34 7.87 4.87
C PRO A 18 -10.47 6.74 4.34
N ALA A 19 -11.07 5.66 3.86
CA ALA A 19 -10.33 4.50 3.37
C ALA A 19 -9.30 5.00 2.33
N ARG A 20 -8.03 5.08 2.74
CA ARG A 20 -6.96 5.60 1.88
C ARG A 20 -6.52 4.46 1.00
N VAL A 21 -7.18 4.29 -0.15
CA VAL A 21 -6.75 3.35 -1.17
C VAL A 21 -5.87 4.08 -2.16
N GLY A 22 -4.67 3.56 -2.39
CA GLY A 22 -3.78 4.04 -3.46
C GLY A 22 -3.94 3.18 -4.70
N PHE A 23 -3.82 3.76 -5.89
CA PHE A 23 -3.83 3.02 -7.15
C PHE A 23 -2.54 3.20 -7.91
N LEU A 24 -2.07 2.15 -8.57
CA LEU A 24 -0.91 2.15 -9.43
C LEU A 24 -1.22 1.37 -10.71
N ALA A 25 -1.25 2.09 -11.83
CA ALA A 25 -1.31 1.47 -13.15
C ALA A 25 0.07 0.90 -13.51
N LEU A 26 0.14 -0.41 -13.73
CA LEU A 26 1.39 -1.11 -14.04
C LEU A 26 1.59 -1.28 -15.55
N ALA A 27 0.50 -1.51 -16.28
CA ALA A 27 0.45 -1.68 -17.72
C ALA A 27 -0.97 -1.35 -18.23
N PRO A 28 -1.18 -1.22 -19.55
CA PRO A 28 -2.54 -1.16 -20.10
C PRO A 28 -3.38 -2.34 -19.59
N PHE A 29 -4.56 -2.04 -19.03
CA PHE A 29 -5.49 -3.00 -18.42
C PHE A 29 -5.02 -3.71 -17.13
N VAL A 30 -3.87 -3.33 -16.56
CA VAL A 30 -3.38 -3.87 -15.28
C VAL A 30 -3.23 -2.73 -14.27
N GLU A 31 -4.12 -2.73 -13.29
CA GLU A 31 -4.13 -1.77 -12.19
C GLU A 31 -4.02 -2.48 -10.84
N LEU A 32 -3.26 -1.87 -9.94
CA LEU A 32 -3.04 -2.36 -8.59
C LEU A 32 -3.63 -1.40 -7.58
N ALA A 33 -4.47 -1.92 -6.68
CA ALA A 33 -4.98 -1.19 -5.53
C ALA A 33 -4.18 -1.54 -4.26
N PHE A 34 -3.71 -0.51 -3.56
CA PHE A 34 -3.10 -0.60 -2.24
C PHE A 34 -4.16 -0.30 -1.18
N VAL A 35 -4.60 -1.32 -0.46
CA VAL A 35 -5.56 -1.19 0.63
C VAL A 35 -4.82 -1.36 1.96
N PRO A 36 -4.85 -0.37 2.86
CA PRO A 36 -4.27 -0.50 4.19
C PRO A 36 -4.90 -1.67 4.96
N ALA A 37 -4.08 -2.48 5.63
CA ALA A 37 -4.54 -3.57 6.48
C ALA A 37 -5.52 -3.10 7.56
N GLN A 38 -5.38 -1.86 8.04
CA GLN A 38 -6.27 -1.22 9.02
C GLN A 38 -7.72 -1.07 8.54
N ASN A 39 -7.98 -1.14 7.24
CA ASN A 39 -9.34 -1.10 6.70
C ASN A 39 -10.09 -2.41 6.94
N TYR A 40 -9.39 -3.50 7.30
CA TYR A 40 -9.99 -4.79 7.57
C TYR A 40 -10.16 -5.02 9.08
N PRO A 41 -11.21 -5.77 9.50
CA PRO A 41 -11.33 -6.18 10.90
C PRO A 41 -10.15 -7.08 11.30
N PRO A 42 -9.77 -7.09 12.59
CA PRO A 42 -8.60 -7.83 13.08
C PRO A 42 -8.69 -9.36 12.87
N SER A 43 -9.90 -9.89 12.66
CA SER A 43 -10.14 -11.30 12.35
C SER A 43 -10.03 -11.64 10.85
N SER A 44 -9.75 -10.66 9.99
CA SER A 44 -9.64 -10.88 8.55
C SER A 44 -8.35 -11.65 8.21
N PRO A 45 -8.41 -12.72 7.40
CA PRO A 45 -7.22 -13.46 6.99
C PRO A 45 -6.42 -12.64 5.97
N LEU A 46 -5.52 -11.81 6.46
CA LEU A 46 -4.60 -11.03 5.63
C LEU A 46 -3.34 -11.84 5.30
N PRO A 47 -2.79 -11.70 4.08
CA PRO A 47 -1.53 -12.34 3.73
C PRO A 47 -0.39 -11.77 4.59
N ALA A 48 0.59 -12.63 4.91
CA ALA A 48 1.78 -12.19 5.63
C ALA A 48 2.56 -11.13 4.84
N PRO A 49 3.11 -10.10 5.51
CA PRO A 49 3.92 -9.07 4.87
C PRO A 49 5.14 -9.71 4.19
N SER A 50 5.45 -9.25 2.97
CA SER A 50 6.50 -9.86 2.13
C SER A 50 7.60 -8.88 1.70
N LEU A 51 7.39 -7.57 1.83
CA LEU A 51 8.29 -6.54 1.30
C LEU A 51 8.02 -5.19 2.00
N HIS A 52 9.07 -4.44 2.31
CA HIS A 52 8.98 -3.03 2.69
C HIS A 52 9.29 -2.13 1.50
N ILE A 53 8.29 -1.39 1.05
CA ILE A 53 8.42 -0.39 -0.03
C ILE A 53 8.49 1.01 0.58
N PHE A 54 9.20 1.92 -0.09
CA PHE A 54 9.46 3.28 0.39
C PHE A 54 10.10 3.34 1.79
N TYR A 55 10.96 2.37 2.12
CA TYR A 55 11.61 2.25 3.43
C TYR A 55 12.52 3.44 3.77
N GLY A 56 12.89 4.26 2.77
CA GLY A 56 13.61 5.51 2.98
C GLY A 56 12.77 6.60 3.67
N SER A 57 11.44 6.52 3.60
CA SER A 57 10.51 7.47 4.23
C SER A 57 9.95 6.96 5.57
N ARG A 58 10.62 5.98 6.19
CA ARG A 58 10.20 5.38 7.46
C ARG A 58 10.38 6.36 8.62
N VAL A 59 9.49 6.28 9.61
CA VAL A 59 9.60 7.04 10.87
C VAL A 59 10.44 6.29 11.90
N ALA A 60 10.42 4.95 11.84
CA ALA A 60 11.21 4.08 12.71
C ALA A 60 11.71 2.87 11.91
N ASP A 61 12.85 2.33 12.31
CA ASP A 61 13.37 1.08 11.77
C ASP A 61 12.53 -0.12 12.25
N VAL A 62 12.27 -1.03 11.32
CA VAL A 62 11.58 -2.29 11.62
C VAL A 62 12.62 -3.39 11.60
N ASP A 63 12.79 -4.10 12.71
CA ASP A 63 13.72 -5.22 12.80
C ASP A 63 13.03 -6.52 12.32
N ASP A 64 13.05 -6.73 11.01
CA ASP A 64 12.62 -7.96 10.38
C ASP A 64 13.56 -8.38 9.24
N ALA A 65 13.40 -9.63 8.81
CA ALA A 65 14.16 -10.22 7.71
C ALA A 65 13.59 -9.89 6.33
N LEU A 66 12.59 -9.00 6.24
CA LEU A 66 11.95 -8.68 4.97
C LEU A 66 12.82 -7.75 4.13
N PRO A 67 12.78 -7.87 2.79
CA PRO A 67 13.53 -6.98 1.92
C PRO A 67 13.05 -5.54 2.07
N LYS A 68 14.00 -4.62 2.30
CA LYS A 68 13.76 -3.19 2.50
C LYS A 68 14.20 -2.41 1.27
N VAL A 69 13.23 -1.81 0.57
CA VAL A 69 13.48 -1.07 -0.67
C VAL A 69 13.37 0.43 -0.42
N ASN A 70 14.46 1.15 -0.69
CA ASN A 70 14.56 2.59 -0.48
C ASN A 70 14.38 3.34 -1.80
N GLY A 71 13.66 4.48 -1.77
CA GLY A 71 13.47 5.35 -2.94
C GLY A 71 12.26 5.01 -3.80
N TYR A 72 11.79 5.98 -4.58
CA TYR A 72 10.51 5.88 -5.30
C TYR A 72 10.55 4.86 -6.47
N CYS A 73 11.46 5.08 -7.42
CA CYS A 73 11.63 4.23 -8.60
C CYS A 73 11.93 2.75 -8.24
N PRO A 74 12.92 2.42 -7.39
CA PRO A 74 13.19 1.03 -7.02
C PRO A 74 12.02 0.38 -6.26
N SER A 75 11.28 1.12 -5.45
CA SER A 75 10.08 0.59 -4.75
C SER A 75 8.98 0.22 -5.73
N GLN A 76 8.75 1.04 -6.76
CA GLN A 76 7.80 0.72 -7.82
C GLN A 76 8.23 -0.53 -8.59
N ILE A 77 9.48 -0.60 -9.05
CA ILE A 77 10.00 -1.77 -9.78
C ILE A 77 9.90 -3.04 -8.94
N ALA A 78 10.29 -2.99 -7.66
CA ALA A 78 10.21 -4.13 -6.76
C ALA A 78 8.77 -4.62 -6.57
N THR A 79 7.83 -3.70 -6.40
CA THR A 79 6.39 -4.02 -6.26
C THR A 79 5.85 -4.66 -7.54
N THR A 80 6.12 -4.06 -8.69
CA THR A 80 5.69 -4.57 -10.00
C THR A 80 6.24 -5.97 -10.26
N LYS A 81 7.54 -6.17 -10.03
CA LYS A 81 8.20 -7.47 -10.21
C LYS A 81 7.64 -8.52 -9.27
N PHE A 82 7.38 -8.16 -8.01
CA PHE A 82 6.80 -9.08 -7.02
C PHE A 82 5.41 -9.55 -7.44
N ILE A 83 4.56 -8.64 -7.90
CA ILE A 83 3.20 -8.98 -8.34
C ILE A 83 3.24 -9.80 -9.61
N LEU A 84 3.99 -9.34 -10.62
CA LEU A 84 4.06 -10.01 -11.92
C LEU A 84 4.64 -11.42 -11.82
N SER A 85 5.70 -11.61 -11.03
CA SER A 85 6.26 -12.95 -10.80
C SER A 85 5.28 -13.90 -10.12
N ARG A 86 4.42 -13.39 -9.23
CA ARG A 86 3.45 -14.21 -8.48
C ARG A 86 2.18 -14.50 -9.27
N THR A 87 1.75 -13.57 -10.15
CA THR A 87 0.63 -13.80 -11.07
C THR A 87 1.03 -14.74 -12.21
N LEU A 88 2.20 -14.55 -12.82
CA LEU A 88 2.70 -15.43 -13.89
C LEU A 88 2.95 -16.86 -13.38
N ARG A 89 3.52 -17.02 -12.18
CA ARG A 89 3.75 -18.35 -11.59
C ARG A 89 2.46 -19.11 -11.29
N LYS A 90 1.37 -18.40 -10.94
CA LYS A 90 0.04 -19.02 -10.78
C LYS A 90 -0.59 -19.48 -12.09
N GLY A 91 -0.21 -18.88 -13.22
CA GLY A 91 -0.68 -19.29 -14.55
C GLY A 91 0.05 -20.52 -15.11
N ALA A 92 1.30 -20.76 -14.70
CA ALA A 92 2.11 -21.89 -15.17
C ALA A 92 1.88 -23.22 -14.41
N ALA A 93 1.06 -23.20 -13.36
CA ALA A 93 0.70 -24.39 -12.56
C ALA A 93 -0.72 -24.90 -12.87
N ARG A 94 -1.20 -24.66 -14.10
CA ARG A 94 -2.51 -25.11 -14.59
C ARG A 94 -2.33 -26.10 -15.73
#